data_AF-A0A534A750-F1
#
_entry.id   AF-A0A534A750-F1
#
_cell.length_a   1.000
_cell.length_b   1.000
_cell.length_c   1.000
_cell.angle_alpha   90.00
_cell.angle_beta   90.00
_cell.angle_gamma   90.00
#
_symmetry.space_group_name_H-M   'P 1'
#
loop_
_entity.id
_entity.type
_entity.pdbx_description
1 polymer ?
#
loop_
_entity_poly.entity_id
_entity_poly.type
_entity_poly.pdbx_seq_one_letter_code
_entity_poly.pdbx_strand_id
1 'polypeptide(L)'
;MMTFDDLKKVQSTFEAELFDHPGVHGVGIGYKTTANVQTDQLAIIVLVDAKLDRSALNEAELIPAQVGGVPTDVVQYARHVNAIGVMDPRSPAAATINNGSVDRW
;
A
#
# COMPACT_ATOMS: atom_id res chain seq x y z
N MET A 1 22.40 -3.08 -2.72
CA MET A 1 21.06 -3.66 -2.47
C MET A 1 20.57 -3.04 -1.17
N MET A 2 19.42 -2.35 -1.18
CA MET A 2 18.86 -1.79 0.06
C MET A 2 18.43 -2.91 0.99
N THR A 3 18.74 -2.77 2.27
CA THR A 3 18.30 -3.72 3.30
C THR A 3 16.93 -3.34 3.83
N PHE A 4 16.27 -4.27 4.51
CA PHE A 4 15.01 -3.98 5.20
C PHE A 4 15.17 -2.89 6.26
N ASP A 5 16.31 -2.83 6.94
CA ASP A 5 16.60 -1.79 7.93
C ASP A 5 16.78 -0.41 7.29
N ASP A 6 17.38 -0.33 6.10
CA ASP A 6 17.47 0.92 5.36
C ASP A 6 16.08 1.41 4.94
N LEU A 7 15.20 0.51 4.50
CA LEU A 7 13.81 0.82 4.15
C LEU A 7 13.01 1.28 5.37
N LYS A 8 13.22 0.65 6.53
CA LYS A 8 12.57 1.05 7.78
C LYS A 8 12.95 2.46 8.21
N LYS A 9 14.20 2.85 8.01
CA LYS A 9 14.64 4.24 8.25
C LYS A 9 13.96 5.21 7.29
N VAL A 10 13.90 4.89 5.99
CA VAL A 10 13.23 5.74 4.99
C VAL A 10 11.74 5.86 5.33
N GLN A 11 11.05 4.74 5.54
CA GLN A 11 9.64 4.73 5.94
C GLN A 11 9.41 5.66 7.14
N SER A 12 10.12 5.43 8.25
CA SER A 12 9.94 6.22 9.48
C SER A 12 10.26 7.71 9.30
N THR A 13 11.15 8.06 8.38
CA THR A 13 11.50 9.47 8.09
C THR A 13 10.38 10.19 7.34
N PHE A 14 9.73 9.50 6.38
CA PHE A 14 8.72 10.08 5.49
C PHE A 14 7.28 9.74 5.89
N GLU A 15 7.09 8.93 6.95
CA GLU A 15 5.77 8.46 7.39
C GLU A 15 4.82 9.61 7.69
N ALA A 16 5.27 10.61 8.45
CA ALA A 16 4.43 11.76 8.80
C ALA A 16 4.00 12.56 7.56
N GLU A 17 4.93 12.83 6.63
CA GLU A 17 4.64 13.53 5.37
C GLU A 17 3.66 12.73 4.50
N LEU A 18 3.82 11.41 4.44
CA LEU A 18 2.90 10.53 3.71
C LEU A 18 1.49 10.53 4.32
N PHE A 19 1.37 10.65 5.63
CA PHE A 19 0.07 10.79 6.30
C PHE A 19 -0.59 12.16 6.12
N ASP A 20 0.16 13.20 5.76
CA ASP A 20 -0.40 14.51 5.44
C ASP A 20 -1.12 14.54 4.08
N HIS A 21 -0.88 13.55 3.21
CA HIS A 21 -1.62 13.40 1.96
C HIS A 21 -3.07 12.93 2.20
N PRO A 22 -4.09 13.64 1.68
CA PRO A 22 -5.47 13.23 1.85
C PRO A 22 -5.74 11.84 1.27
N GLY A 23 -6.46 11.00 2.04
CA GLY A 23 -6.82 9.65 1.63
C GLY A 23 -5.80 8.56 1.95
N VAL A 24 -4.64 8.91 2.53
CA VAL A 24 -3.68 7.94 3.07
C VAL A 24 -4.14 7.41 4.43
N HIS A 25 -4.19 6.09 4.56
CA HIS A 25 -4.64 5.38 5.77
C HIS A 25 -3.55 4.53 6.41
N GLY A 26 -2.47 4.23 5.69
CA GLY A 26 -1.37 3.43 6.24
C GLY A 26 -0.13 3.48 5.36
N VAL A 27 1.03 3.37 6.00
CA VAL A 27 2.33 3.35 5.34
C VAL A 27 3.10 2.13 5.82
N GLY A 28 3.65 1.34 4.90
CA GLY A 28 4.36 0.10 5.19
C GLY A 28 5.55 -0.12 4.28
N ILE A 29 6.23 -1.25 4.47
CA ILE A 29 7.29 -1.74 3.58
C ILE A 29 6.83 -3.08 3.02
N GLY A 30 7.01 -3.25 1.72
CA GLY A 30 6.59 -4.47 1.04
C GLY A 30 7.24 -4.61 -0.31
N TYR A 31 6.85 -5.66 -1.01
CA TYR A 31 7.25 -5.87 -2.39
C TYR A 31 6.23 -5.22 -3.32
N LYS A 32 6.71 -4.49 -4.31
CA LYS A 32 5.89 -3.85 -5.32
C LYS A 32 5.10 -4.89 -6.09
N THR A 33 3.82 -4.62 -6.34
CA THR A 33 2.98 -5.46 -7.21
C THR A 33 2.82 -4.80 -8.57
N THR A 34 3.07 -5.54 -9.65
CA THR A 34 2.85 -5.05 -11.02
C THR A 34 2.04 -6.08 -11.79
N ALA A 35 0.92 -5.67 -12.40
CA ALA A 35 0.01 -6.58 -13.13
C ALA A 35 -0.41 -7.82 -12.31
N ASN A 36 -0.75 -7.63 -11.03
CA ASN A 36 -1.12 -8.68 -10.07
C ASN A 36 0.00 -9.69 -9.73
N VAL A 37 1.25 -9.40 -10.12
CA VAL A 37 2.41 -10.22 -9.77
C VAL A 37 3.27 -9.45 -8.76
N GLN A 38 3.51 -10.06 -7.61
CA GLN A 38 4.47 -9.55 -6.64
C GLN A 38 5.88 -9.62 -7.25
N THR A 39 6.57 -8.50 -7.29
CA THR A 39 7.94 -8.41 -7.82
C THR A 39 8.97 -8.61 -6.69
N ASP A 40 10.25 -8.70 -7.03
CA ASP A 40 11.38 -8.70 -6.10
C ASP A 40 11.81 -7.28 -5.68
N GLN A 41 11.13 -6.25 -6.19
CA GLN A 41 11.42 -4.86 -5.90
C GLN A 41 10.75 -4.42 -4.59
N LEU A 42 11.56 -4.10 -3.58
CA LEU A 42 11.08 -3.50 -2.34
C LEU A 42 10.63 -2.05 -2.56
N ALA A 43 9.53 -1.67 -1.91
CA ALA A 43 8.88 -0.37 -2.02
C ALA A 43 8.24 0.06 -0.69
N ILE A 44 8.02 1.37 -0.56
CA ILE A 44 7.13 1.92 0.47
C ILE A 44 5.69 1.74 0.01
N ILE A 45 4.92 0.96 0.77
CA ILE A 45 3.51 0.70 0.47
C ILE A 45 2.67 1.80 1.09
N VAL A 46 1.84 2.45 0.29
CA VAL A 46 0.91 3.49 0.75
C VAL A 46 -0.52 2.99 0.55
N LEU A 47 -1.24 2.81 1.66
CA LEU A 47 -2.62 2.37 1.67
C LEU A 47 -3.56 3.57 1.53
N VAL A 48 -4.43 3.53 0.52
CA VAL A 48 -5.41 4.59 0.23
C VAL A 48 -6.84 4.05 0.14
N ASP A 49 -7.83 4.92 0.34
CA ASP A 49 -9.26 4.55 0.24
C ASP A 49 -9.70 4.25 -1.20
N ALA A 50 -9.24 5.07 -2.15
CA ALA A 50 -9.56 4.95 -3.57
C ALA A 50 -8.38 5.33 -4.47
N LYS A 51 -8.17 4.57 -5.55
CA LYS A 51 -7.32 4.99 -6.67
C LYS A 51 -8.16 5.82 -7.64
N LEU A 52 -7.86 7.11 -7.71
CA LEU A 52 -8.47 8.03 -8.66
C LEU A 52 -7.53 8.27 -9.85
N ASP A 53 -8.10 8.63 -11.00
CA ASP A 53 -7.32 9.09 -12.14
C ASP A 53 -6.56 10.37 -11.79
N ARG A 54 -5.38 10.55 -12.39
CA ARG A 54 -4.52 11.73 -12.13
C ARG A 54 -5.22 13.05 -12.41
N SER A 55 -6.15 13.10 -13.36
CA SER A 55 -6.96 14.28 -13.68
C SER A 55 -7.99 14.64 -12.61
N ALA A 56 -8.32 13.69 -11.72
CA ALA A 56 -9.26 13.87 -10.62
C ALA A 56 -8.56 14.15 -9.28
N LEU A 57 -7.22 14.17 -9.24
CA LEU A 57 -6.41 14.42 -8.05
C LEU A 57 -5.85 15.85 -8.09
N ASN A 58 -5.89 16.53 -6.95
CA ASN A 58 -5.13 17.75 -6.74
C ASN A 58 -3.66 17.43 -6.37
N GLU A 59 -2.77 18.43 -6.41
CA GLU A 59 -1.34 18.22 -6.16
C GLU A 59 -1.05 17.65 -4.76
N ALA A 60 -1.85 18.00 -3.75
CA ALA A 60 -1.69 17.49 -2.38
C ALA A 60 -2.17 16.04 -2.24
N GLU A 61 -3.02 15.54 -3.12
CA GLU A 61 -3.48 14.14 -3.15
C GLU A 61 -2.55 13.22 -3.94
N LEU A 62 -1.60 13.80 -4.70
CA LEU A 62 -0.63 13.03 -5.47
C LEU A 62 0.46 12.47 -4.55
N ILE A 63 0.44 11.16 -4.35
CA ILE A 63 1.53 10.46 -3.68
C ILE A 63 2.78 10.46 -4.58
N PRO A 64 3.95 10.89 -4.09
CA PRO A 64 5.20 10.85 -4.83
C PRO A 64 5.53 9.43 -5.29
N ALA A 65 6.03 9.26 -6.52
CA ALA A 65 6.44 7.95 -7.05
C ALA A 65 7.67 7.35 -6.34
N GLN A 66 8.43 8.18 -5.61
CA GLN A 66 9.56 7.77 -4.80
C GLN A 66 9.68 8.68 -3.57
N VAL A 67 10.10 8.12 -2.43
CA VAL A 67 10.41 8.85 -1.19
C VAL A 67 11.77 8.38 -0.67
N GLY A 68 12.65 9.31 -0.32
CA GLY A 68 14.03 8.96 0.10
C GLY A 68 14.81 8.09 -0.90
N GLY A 69 14.48 8.17 -2.20
CA GLY A 69 15.07 7.32 -3.26
C GLY A 69 14.51 5.90 -3.34
N VAL A 70 13.48 5.58 -2.55
CA VAL A 70 12.77 4.29 -2.54
C VAL A 70 11.47 4.44 -3.35
N PRO A 71 11.13 3.50 -4.26
CA PRO A 71 9.85 3.53 -4.96
C PRO A 71 8.67 3.40 -4.01
N THR A 72 7.58 4.08 -4.34
CA THR A 72 6.29 3.91 -3.66
C THR A 72 5.38 2.96 -4.46
N ASP A 73 4.58 2.18 -3.75
CA ASP A 73 3.50 1.38 -4.33
C ASP A 73 2.18 1.74 -3.64
N VAL A 74 1.28 2.34 -4.40
CA VAL A 74 -0.02 2.78 -3.89
C VAL A 74 -0.98 1.61 -3.99
N VAL A 75 -1.53 1.19 -2.86
CA VAL A 75 -2.45 0.06 -2.75
C VAL A 75 -3.77 0.57 -2.20
N GLN A 76 -4.85 0.32 -2.93
CA GLN A 76 -6.19 0.62 -2.44
C GLN A 76 -6.59 -0.47 -1.46
N TYR A 77 -6.97 -0.13 -0.23
CA TYR A 77 -7.59 -1.11 0.65
C TYR A 77 -9.04 -1.29 0.20
N ALA A 78 -9.42 -2.52 -0.17
CA ALA A 78 -10.81 -2.80 -0.48
C ALA A 78 -11.63 -2.66 0.82
N ARG A 79 -12.43 -1.60 0.93
CA ARG A 79 -13.42 -1.51 2.00
C ARG A 79 -14.38 -2.69 1.84
N HIS A 80 -14.19 -3.74 2.62
CA HIS A 80 -15.21 -4.76 2.80
C HIS A 80 -16.40 -4.07 3.47
N VAL A 81 -17.37 -3.63 2.66
CA VAL A 81 -18.69 -3.32 3.16
C VAL A 81 -19.31 -4.65 3.58
N ASN A 82 -19.19 -4.98 4.86
CA ASN A 82 -20.07 -5.94 5.50
C ASN A 82 -21.47 -5.32 5.52
N ALA A 83 -22.16 -5.30 4.39
CA ALA A 83 -23.59 -5.54 4.44
C ALA A 83 -23.73 -6.94 5.05
N ILE A 84 -24.39 -7.03 6.20
CA ILE A 84 -24.76 -8.30 6.80
C ILE A 84 -25.54 -9.08 5.71
N GLY A 85 -24.87 -10.06 5.07
CA GLY A 85 -25.31 -10.77 3.85
C GLY A 85 -25.00 -9.94 2.59
N VAL A 86 -23.99 -10.25 1.77
CA VAL A 86 -23.89 -11.42 0.89
C VAL A 86 -22.41 -11.60 0.50
N MET A 87 -21.86 -12.80 0.71
CA MET A 87 -20.57 -13.22 0.16
C MET A 87 -20.76 -13.52 -1.33
N ASP A 88 -20.06 -12.84 -2.25
CA ASP A 88 -20.03 -13.20 -3.67
C ASP A 88 -19.00 -14.32 -3.92
N PRO A 89 -19.44 -15.56 -4.21
CA PRO A 89 -18.55 -16.69 -4.41
C PRO A 89 -17.75 -16.64 -5.73
N ARG A 90 -17.92 -15.61 -6.56
CA ARG A 90 -17.17 -15.44 -7.83
C ARG A 90 -16.02 -14.44 -7.74
N SER A 91 -15.74 -13.89 -6.57
CA SER A 91 -14.59 -12.99 -6.40
C SER A 91 -13.26 -13.76 -6.43
N PRO A 92 -12.33 -13.44 -7.37
CA PRO A 92 -11.00 -14.07 -7.42
C PRO A 92 -10.09 -13.69 -6.23
N ALA A 93 -10.53 -12.77 -5.37
CA ALA A 93 -9.77 -12.24 -4.24
C ALA A 93 -9.82 -13.09 -2.95
N ALA A 94 -10.59 -14.19 -2.90
CA ALA A 94 -10.58 -15.10 -1.75
C ALA A 94 -9.25 -15.87 -1.57
N ALA A 95 -8.27 -15.68 -2.46
CA ALA A 95 -7.05 -16.49 -2.55
C ALA A 95 -5.74 -15.79 -2.17
N THR A 96 -5.71 -14.53 -1.71
CA THR A 96 -4.43 -13.91 -1.30
C THR A 96 -4.58 -12.92 -0.15
N ILE A 97 -5.09 -13.39 0.98
CA ILE A 97 -4.66 -12.85 2.28
C ILE A 97 -3.38 -13.61 2.67
N ASN A 98 -2.24 -13.16 2.14
CA ASN A 98 -0.95 -13.58 2.65
C ASN A 98 -0.65 -12.79 3.93
N ASN A 99 -1.37 -13.12 5.01
CA ASN A 99 -0.99 -12.69 6.35
C ASN A 99 0.24 -13.53 6.72
N GLY A 100 1.42 -13.07 6.31
CA GLY A 100 2.68 -13.63 6.74
C GLY A 100 2.69 -13.65 8.26
N SER A 101 2.69 -14.88 8.80
CA SER A 101 2.82 -15.21 10.22
C SER A 101 3.69 -14.22 10.98
N VAL A 102 3.11 -13.60 12.01
CA VAL A 102 3.89 -13.23 13.19
C VAL A 102 3.52 -14.21 14.29
N ASP A 103 4.29 -15.29 14.32
CA ASP A 103 4.42 -16.15 15.48
C ASP A 103 4.84 -15.33 16.71
N ARG A 104 4.24 -15.68 17.87
CA ARG A 104 4.71 -15.56 19.28
C ARG A 104 5.79 -14.50 19.58
N TRP A 105 5.52 -13.58 20.52
CA TRP A 105 5.79 -13.68 21.98
C TRP A 105 5.01 -12.59 22.73
#